data_AF-A0A954R9E4-F1
#
_entry.id   AF-A0A954R9E4-F1
#
_cell.length_a   1.000
_cell.length_b   1.000
_cell.length_c   1.000
_cell.angle_alpha   90.00
_cell.angle_beta   90.00
_cell.angle_gamma   90.00
#
_symmetry.space_group_name_H-M   'P 1'
#
loop_
_entity.id
_entity.type
_entity.pdbx_description
1 polymer ?
#
loop_
_entity_poly.entity_id
_entity_poly.type
_entity_poly.pdbx_seq_one_letter_code
_entity_poly.pdbx_strand_id
1 'polypeptide(L)'
;IDSIKCSRLKLVLDTYHFGLDPAVVERLPELASRIALVQLGDARRPPQGEQDRCRLGDGEIPLPEIVRRLTRGGYDGFYELELLGEEIESFDYAELLKVSKDSFEQLVTN
;
A
#
# COMPACT_ATOMS: atom_id res chain seq x y z
N ILE A 1 -3.50 2.84 -19.17
CA ILE A 1 -4.93 3.20 -18.94
C ILE A 1 -5.39 4.34 -19.86
N ASP A 2 -4.56 5.37 -20.09
CA ASP A 2 -4.93 6.56 -20.89
C ASP A 2 -5.33 6.25 -22.33
N SER A 3 -4.68 5.26 -22.94
CA SER A 3 -5.00 4.80 -24.29
C SER A 3 -6.42 4.24 -24.43
N ILE A 4 -7.01 3.72 -23.34
CA ILE A 4 -8.36 3.13 -23.34
C ILE A 4 -9.44 4.21 -23.28
N LYS A 5 -9.10 5.46 -22.88
CA LYS A 5 -10.01 6.62 -22.81
C LYS A 5 -11.31 6.36 -22.04
N CYS A 6 -11.26 5.58 -20.97
CA CYS A 6 -12.40 5.29 -20.10
C CYS A 6 -12.21 5.94 -18.73
N SER A 7 -13.10 6.86 -18.35
CA SER A 7 -13.03 7.55 -17.05
C SER A 7 -13.30 6.65 -15.84
N ARG A 8 -13.97 5.50 -16.07
CA ARG A 8 -14.24 4.49 -15.04
C ARG A 8 -13.11 3.48 -14.86
N LEU A 9 -12.11 3.48 -15.74
CA LEU A 9 -10.93 2.64 -15.59
C LEU A 9 -9.89 3.38 -14.73
N LYS A 10 -9.54 2.77 -13.59
CA LYS A 10 -8.61 3.31 -12.59
C LYS A 10 -7.57 2.24 -12.22
N LEU A 11 -6.55 2.65 -11.47
CA LEU A 11 -5.50 1.78 -10.95
C LEU A 11 -5.81 1.32 -9.53
N VAL A 12 -5.37 0.13 -9.19
CA VAL A 12 -5.11 -0.28 -7.81
C VAL A 12 -3.61 -0.14 -7.60
N LEU A 13 -3.21 0.63 -6.58
CA LEU A 13 -1.81 0.73 -6.19
C LEU A 13 -1.56 -0.23 -5.03
N ASP A 14 -0.77 -1.26 -5.27
CA ASP A 14 -0.29 -2.16 -4.23
C ASP A 14 1.14 -1.75 -3.82
N THR A 15 1.31 -1.38 -2.55
CA THR A 15 2.61 -0.95 -2.02
C THR A 15 3.60 -2.09 -1.93
N TYR A 16 3.16 -3.35 -1.82
CA TYR A 16 4.06 -4.51 -1.86
C TYR A 16 4.79 -4.61 -3.21
N HIS A 17 4.09 -4.32 -4.30
CA HIS A 17 4.65 -4.44 -5.64
C HIS A 17 5.54 -3.27 -6.07
N PHE A 18 5.19 -2.05 -5.64
CA PHE A 18 5.85 -0.84 -6.15
C PHE A 18 6.42 0.09 -5.08
N GLY A 19 6.18 -0.18 -3.80
CA GLY A 19 6.56 0.71 -2.71
C GLY A 19 8.07 0.84 -2.51
N LEU A 20 8.86 -0.17 -2.91
CA LEU A 20 10.32 -0.12 -2.90
C LEU A 20 10.94 0.45 -4.19
N ASP A 21 10.14 0.76 -5.21
CA ASP A 21 10.63 1.43 -6.41
C ASP A 21 10.55 2.96 -6.23
N PRO A 22 11.69 3.65 -6.01
CA PRO A 22 11.68 5.09 -5.75
C PRO A 22 11.11 5.88 -6.95
N ALA A 23 11.29 5.41 -8.18
CA ALA A 23 10.77 6.08 -9.37
C ALA A 23 9.23 6.02 -9.42
N VAL A 24 8.62 4.96 -8.88
CA VAL A 24 7.17 4.88 -8.74
C VAL A 24 6.70 5.78 -7.60
N VAL A 25 7.33 5.69 -6.43
CA VAL A 25 6.98 6.50 -5.25
C VAL A 25 7.04 8.00 -5.57
N GLU A 26 8.05 8.45 -6.32
CA GLU A 26 8.20 9.83 -6.75
C GLU A 26 7.02 10.35 -7.57
N ARG A 27 6.43 9.50 -8.40
CA ARG A 27 5.33 9.85 -9.33
C ARG A 27 3.94 9.74 -8.73
N LEU A 28 3.81 9.23 -7.51
CA LEU A 28 2.50 9.03 -6.86
C LEU A 28 1.62 10.28 -6.82
N PRO A 29 2.13 11.50 -6.57
CA PRO A 29 1.29 12.70 -6.59
C PRO A 29 0.58 12.92 -7.94
N GLU A 30 1.26 12.61 -9.06
CA GLU A 30 0.69 12.74 -10.41
C GLU A 30 -0.32 11.63 -10.73
N LEU A 31 -0.15 10.46 -10.11
CA LEU A 31 -0.97 9.28 -10.32
C LEU A 31 -2.18 9.23 -9.40
N ALA A 32 -2.20 9.99 -8.30
CA ALA A 32 -3.25 9.96 -7.27
C ALA A 32 -4.68 10.01 -7.85
N SER A 33 -4.96 10.93 -8.76
CA SER A 33 -6.28 11.07 -9.41
C SER A 33 -6.70 9.86 -10.25
N ARG A 34 -5.77 8.96 -10.58
CA ARG A 34 -5.98 7.76 -11.40
C ARG A 34 -6.11 6.49 -10.58
N ILE A 35 -5.88 6.57 -9.27
CA ILE A 35 -5.95 5.45 -8.34
C ILE A 35 -7.37 5.39 -7.76
N ALA A 36 -7.97 4.20 -7.75
CA ALA A 36 -9.25 3.94 -7.10
C ALA A 36 -9.08 3.35 -5.70
N LEU A 37 -8.02 2.57 -5.49
CA LEU A 37 -7.76 1.83 -4.25
C LEU A 37 -6.26 1.77 -4.02
N VAL A 38 -5.84 1.91 -2.75
CA VAL A 38 -4.47 1.66 -2.32
C VAL A 38 -4.47 0.45 -1.41
N GLN A 39 -3.73 -0.58 -1.78
CA GLN A 39 -3.49 -1.76 -0.98
C GLN A 39 -2.16 -1.56 -0.24
N LEU A 40 -2.25 -1.48 1.09
CA LEU A 40 -1.12 -1.37 2.00
C LEU A 40 -0.65 -2.78 2.35
N GLY A 41 0.52 -3.12 1.81
CA GLY A 41 1.36 -4.23 2.24
C GLY A 41 2.75 -3.72 2.61
N ASP A 42 3.44 -4.44 3.49
CA ASP A 42 4.82 -4.16 3.86
C ASP A 42 5.71 -5.37 3.59
N ALA A 43 6.99 -5.12 3.35
CA ALA A 43 7.96 -6.14 3.03
C ALA A 43 9.39 -5.67 3.28
N ARG A 44 10.26 -6.62 3.61
CA ARG A 44 11.69 -6.38 3.85
C ARG A 44 12.52 -6.34 2.57
N ARG A 45 11.94 -6.73 1.44
CA ARG A 45 12.58 -6.80 0.13
C ARG A 45 11.54 -6.76 -0.99
N PRO A 46 11.92 -6.42 -2.24
CA PRO A 46 11.01 -6.49 -3.38
C PRO A 46 10.48 -7.92 -3.60
N PRO A 47 9.30 -8.09 -4.22
CA PRO A 47 8.72 -9.40 -4.47
C PRO A 47 9.65 -10.30 -5.31
N GLN A 48 9.85 -11.55 -4.88
CA GLN A 48 10.71 -12.54 -5.56
C GLN A 48 9.96 -13.77 -6.09
N GLY A 49 8.62 -13.71 -6.15
CA GLY A 49 7.75 -14.75 -6.69
C GLY A 49 6.68 -15.18 -5.68
N GLU A 50 7.09 -15.43 -4.43
CA GLU A 50 6.17 -15.67 -3.31
C GLU A 50 5.69 -14.34 -2.71
N GLN A 51 4.53 -14.37 -2.05
CA GLN A 51 3.89 -13.21 -1.42
C GLN A 51 4.39 -13.07 0.03
N ASP A 52 5.68 -12.73 0.17
CA ASP A 52 6.38 -12.63 1.47
C ASP A 52 6.10 -11.29 2.16
N ARG A 53 4.84 -10.96 2.45
CA ARG A 53 4.52 -9.73 3.20
C ARG A 53 4.76 -9.92 4.69
N CYS A 54 5.09 -8.83 5.36
CA CYS A 54 5.09 -8.74 6.82
C CYS A 54 3.99 -7.77 7.29
N ARG A 55 3.81 -7.66 8.60
CA ARG A 55 2.86 -6.68 9.17
C ARG A 55 3.31 -5.26 8.80
N LEU A 56 2.36 -4.34 8.72
CA LEU A 56 2.66 -2.94 8.44
C LEU A 56 3.57 -2.35 9.53
N GLY A 57 4.71 -1.79 9.12
CA GLY A 57 5.71 -1.20 9.99
C GLY A 57 6.87 -2.14 10.34
N ASP A 58 6.76 -3.43 10.04
CA ASP A 58 7.83 -4.40 10.26
C ASP A 58 8.77 -4.58 9.04
N GLY A 59 8.45 -3.89 7.93
CA GLY A 59 9.22 -3.94 6.69
C GLY A 59 9.94 -2.64 6.35
N GLU A 60 10.34 -2.53 5.09
CA GLU A 60 11.19 -1.45 4.56
C GLU A 60 10.43 -0.57 3.57
N ILE A 61 9.16 -0.87 3.28
CA ILE A 61 8.37 -0.03 2.38
C ILE A 61 8.12 1.31 3.07
N PRO A 62 8.40 2.46 2.42
CA PRO A 62 8.24 3.78 3.01
C PRO A 62 6.76 4.22 3.03
N LEU A 63 5.90 3.44 3.70
CA LEU A 63 4.44 3.65 3.75
C LEU A 63 4.06 5.09 4.17
N PRO A 64 4.69 5.73 5.19
CA PRO A 64 4.33 7.11 5.55
C PRO A 64 4.62 8.13 4.44
N GLU A 65 5.69 7.93 3.66
CA GLU A 65 5.98 8.78 2.49
C GLU A 65 4.96 8.53 1.38
N ILE A 66 4.63 7.27 1.10
CA ILE A 66 3.66 6.89 0.08
C ILE A 66 2.31 7.54 0.37
N VAL A 67 1.78 7.37 1.59
CA VAL A 67 0.51 7.98 2.03
C VAL A 67 0.58 9.49 1.92
N ARG A 68 1.64 10.13 2.43
CA ARG A 68 1.83 11.59 2.33
C ARG A 68 1.82 12.07 0.87
N ARG A 69 2.48 11.37 -0.05
CA ARG A 69 2.54 11.74 -1.47
C ARG A 69 1.20 11.59 -2.17
N LEU A 70 0.48 10.50 -1.87
CA LEU A 70 -0.88 10.29 -2.37
C LEU A 70 -1.82 11.39 -1.88
N THR A 71 -1.80 11.70 -0.58
CA THR A 71 -2.59 12.78 0.02
C THR A 71 -2.25 14.14 -0.64
N ARG A 72 -0.97 14.44 -0.86
CA ARG A 72 -0.54 15.67 -1.59
C ARG A 72 -0.99 15.69 -3.05
N GLY A 73 -1.09 14.52 -3.68
CA GLY A 73 -1.66 14.36 -5.03
C GLY A 73 -3.19 14.43 -5.07
N GLY A 74 -3.86 14.57 -3.92
CA GLY A 74 -5.32 14.65 -3.81
C GLY A 74 -6.02 13.29 -3.79
N TYR A 75 -5.34 12.22 -3.41
CA TYR A 75 -6.00 10.94 -3.15
C TYR A 75 -6.88 11.02 -1.90
N ASP A 76 -8.17 10.73 -2.05
CA ASP A 76 -9.20 10.74 -1.00
C ASP A 76 -9.97 9.41 -0.91
N GLY A 77 -9.43 8.35 -1.53
CA GLY A 77 -10.05 7.03 -1.60
C GLY A 77 -9.75 6.13 -0.38
N PHE A 78 -10.07 4.85 -0.53
CA PHE A 78 -9.90 3.86 0.52
C PHE A 78 -8.50 3.23 0.54
N TYR A 79 -8.04 2.92 1.74
CA TYR A 79 -6.91 2.04 1.95
C TYR A 79 -7.41 0.66 2.36
N GLU A 80 -6.91 -0.37 1.70
CA GLU A 80 -7.07 -1.77 2.07
C GLU A 80 -5.77 -2.25 2.72
N LEU A 81 -5.85 -2.99 3.82
CA LEU A 81 -4.68 -3.67 4.39
C LEU A 81 -4.61 -5.07 3.79
N GLU A 82 -3.70 -5.26 2.85
CA GLU A 82 -3.55 -6.52 2.13
C GLU A 82 -2.34 -7.27 2.70
N LEU A 83 -2.62 -8.16 3.66
CA LEU A 83 -1.62 -8.95 4.38
C LEU A 83 -1.80 -10.42 4.02
N LEU A 84 -0.78 -11.02 3.42
CA LEU A 84 -0.74 -12.44 3.06
C LEU A 84 0.70 -12.93 3.05
N GLY A 85 0.89 -14.24 3.14
CA GLY A 85 2.21 -14.89 3.19
C GLY A 85 2.41 -15.71 4.46
N GLU A 86 3.44 -16.55 4.45
CA GLU A 86 3.73 -17.50 5.53
C GLU A 86 3.83 -16.83 6.91
N GLU A 87 4.49 -15.66 6.97
CA GLU A 87 4.61 -14.90 8.22
C GLU A 87 3.24 -14.43 8.71
N ILE A 88 2.40 -13.88 7.83
CA ILE A 88 1.06 -13.39 8.17
C ILE A 88 0.16 -14.52 8.66
N GLU A 89 0.20 -15.66 7.97
CA GLU A 89 -0.60 -16.86 8.28
C GLU A 89 -0.25 -17.47 9.65
N SER A 90 0.93 -17.16 10.19
CA SER A 90 1.37 -17.65 11.50
C SER A 90 0.79 -16.89 12.70
N PHE A 91 0.21 -15.70 12.51
CA PHE A 91 -0.35 -14.89 13.59
C PHE A 91 -1.76 -15.31 13.99
N ASP A 92 -2.13 -15.05 15.25
CA ASP A 92 -3.52 -15.09 15.66
C ASP A 92 -4.34 -14.02 14.91
N TYR A 93 -5.49 -14.42 14.37
CA TYR A 93 -6.30 -13.56 13.52
C TYR A 93 -6.85 -12.33 14.26
N ALA A 94 -7.28 -12.48 15.52
CA ALA A 94 -7.85 -11.36 16.28
C ALA A 94 -6.76 -10.36 16.68
N GLU A 95 -5.58 -10.86 17.05
CA GLU A 95 -4.41 -10.02 17.28
C GLU A 95 -3.96 -9.30 16.00
N LEU A 96 -3.89 -10.01 14.88
CA LEU A 96 -3.52 -9.44 13.59
C LEU A 96 -4.47 -8.33 13.18
N LEU A 97 -5.79 -8.52 13.31
CA LEU A 97 -6.79 -7.48 13.03
C LEU A 97 -6.60 -6.24 13.92
N LYS A 98 -6.36 -6.45 15.22
CA LYS A 98 -6.16 -5.34 16.17
C LYS A 98 -4.92 -4.53 15.80
N VAL A 99 -3.77 -5.20 15.64
CA VAL A 99 -2.50 -4.54 15.29
C VAL A 99 -2.60 -3.85 13.94
N SER A 100 -3.25 -4.48 12.95
CA SER A 100 -3.48 -3.89 11.63
C SER A 100 -4.24 -2.57 11.71
N LYS A 101 -5.30 -2.52 12.52
CA LYS A 101 -6.06 -1.30 12.76
C LYS A 101 -5.19 -0.23 13.43
N ASP A 102 -4.47 -0.58 14.49
CA ASP A 102 -3.63 0.36 15.23
C ASP A 102 -2.51 0.94 14.34
N SER A 103 -1.85 0.10 13.53
CA SER A 103 -0.84 0.52 12.56
C SER A 103 -1.41 1.45 11.48
N PHE A 104 -2.62 1.17 10.99
CA PHE A 104 -3.29 2.03 10.01
C PHE A 104 -3.61 3.41 10.59
N GLU A 105 -4.18 3.47 11.80
CA GLU A 105 -4.50 4.73 12.47
C GLU A 105 -3.24 5.60 12.66
N GLN A 106 -2.12 4.99 13.03
CA GLN A 106 -0.83 5.70 13.13
C GLN A 106 -0.32 6.19 11.78
N LEU A 107 -0.55 5.44 10.71
CA LEU A 107 -0.07 5.76 9.38
C LEU A 107 -0.81 6.97 8.77
N VAL A 108 -2.12 7.11 9.01
CA VAL A 108 -2.95 8.16 8.39
C VAL A 108 -3.15 9.41 9.25
N THR A 109 -2.80 9.36 10.54
CA THR A 109 -2.93 10.50 11.47
C THR A 109 -1.72 11.45 11.43
N ASN A 110 -0.61 11.05 10.79
CA ASN A 110 0.62 11.85 10.63
C ASN A 110 0.69 12.57 9.27
#